data_AF-A0A7S3X906-F1
#
_entry.id   AF-A0A7S3X906-F1
#
_cell.length_a   1.000
_cell.length_b   1.000
_cell.length_c   1.000
_cell.angle_alpha   90.00
_cell.angle_beta   90.00
_cell.angle_gamma   90.00
#
_symmetry.space_group_name_H-M   'P 1'
#
loop_
_entity.id
_entity.type
_entity.pdbx_description
1 polymer ?
#
loop_
_entity_poly.entity_id
_entity_poly.type
_entity_poly.pdbx_seq_one_letter_code
_entity_poly.pdbx_strand_id
1 'polypeptide(L)'
;IKQVEPICLSDEFQPEIIVKVSVACEAMCLWVQAMRKYYYVSKEVEPKRRQLAAAEAELKAAMDSKQEAEAKLDAVTKKVAALEAALKEAVDKMASLEEQVARATVQLSNADKLIGGLGGEAKSWEEQVAQLSVQLN
;
A
#
# COMPACT_ATOMS: atom_id res chain seq x y z
N ILE A 1 -10.04 52.80 -15.17
CA ILE A 1 -9.38 52.61 -16.49
C ILE A 1 -9.91 53.57 -17.56
N LYS A 2 -11.22 53.62 -17.81
CA LYS A 2 -11.84 54.41 -18.90
C LYS A 2 -11.45 55.90 -18.93
N GLN A 3 -11.30 56.54 -17.77
CA GLN A 3 -10.92 57.95 -17.66
C GLN A 3 -9.42 58.19 -17.85
N VAL A 4 -8.58 57.20 -17.52
CA VAL A 4 -7.10 57.32 -17.56
C VAL A 4 -6.56 56.89 -18.92
N GLU A 5 -7.28 56.03 -19.63
CA GLU A 5 -6.90 55.52 -20.94
C GLU A 5 -6.67 56.58 -22.04
N PRO A 6 -7.57 57.56 -22.26
CA PRO A 6 -7.32 58.59 -23.27
C PRO A 6 -6.09 59.44 -22.92
N ILE A 7 -5.82 59.65 -21.63
CA ILE A 7 -4.63 60.38 -21.16
C ILE A 7 -3.38 59.56 -21.48
N CYS A 8 -3.34 58.26 -21.14
CA CYS A 8 -2.19 57.40 -21.41
C CYS A 8 -1.94 57.09 -22.90
N LEU A 9 -2.91 57.35 -23.77
CA LEU A 9 -2.79 57.19 -25.23
C LEU A 9 -2.40 58.49 -25.92
N SER A 10 -2.43 59.62 -25.22
CA SER A 10 -1.97 60.90 -25.76
C SER A 10 -0.45 60.88 -25.95
N ASP A 11 0.01 61.42 -27.08
CA ASP A 11 1.43 61.61 -27.36
C ASP A 11 2.06 62.59 -26.36
N GLU A 12 1.28 63.48 -25.75
CA GLU A 12 1.76 64.42 -24.72
C GLU A 12 2.07 63.73 -23.38
N PHE A 13 1.52 62.53 -23.14
CA PHE A 13 1.68 61.77 -21.90
C PHE A 13 2.66 60.60 -22.06
N GLN A 14 3.77 60.85 -22.76
CA GLN A 14 4.87 59.89 -22.89
C GLN A 14 6.05 60.28 -21.96
N PRO A 15 6.69 59.32 -21.27
CA PRO A 15 7.81 59.59 -20.36
C PRO A 15 8.91 60.43 -21.01
N GLU A 16 9.21 60.17 -22.29
CA GLU A 16 10.23 60.85 -23.10
C GLU A 16 9.90 62.32 -23.37
N ILE A 17 8.63 62.70 -23.25
CA ILE A 17 8.15 64.09 -23.41
C ILE A 17 8.06 64.76 -22.04
N ILE A 18 7.51 64.08 -21.04
CA ILE A 18 7.31 64.62 -19.68
C ILE A 18 8.64 64.88 -18.96
N VAL A 19 9.67 64.05 -19.19
CA VAL A 19 11.00 64.23 -18.59
C VAL A 19 11.62 65.59 -18.91
N LYS A 20 11.29 66.18 -20.08
CA LYS A 20 11.79 67.50 -20.49
C LYS A 20 11.26 68.64 -19.61
N VAL A 21 10.15 68.40 -18.90
CA VAL A 21 9.53 69.37 -17.98
C VAL A 21 9.93 69.07 -16.54
N SER A 22 9.90 67.79 -16.13
CA SER A 22 10.27 67.38 -14.78
C SER A 22 10.54 65.88 -14.67
N VAL A 23 11.69 65.53 -14.11
CA VAL A 23 12.11 64.15 -13.82
C VAL A 23 11.18 63.49 -12.78
N ALA A 24 10.66 64.24 -11.81
CA ALA A 24 9.70 63.69 -10.85
C ALA A 24 8.36 63.34 -11.53
N CYS A 25 7.94 64.14 -12.51
CA CYS A 25 6.73 63.88 -13.28
C CYS A 25 6.88 62.69 -14.25
N GLU A 26 8.09 62.43 -14.75
CA GLU A 26 8.41 61.23 -15.55
C GLU A 26 8.14 59.94 -14.77
N ALA A 27 8.61 59.87 -13.51
CA ALA A 27 8.39 58.71 -12.65
C ALA A 27 6.89 58.43 -12.42
N MET A 28 6.09 59.49 -12.27
CA MET A 28 4.63 59.38 -12.16
C MET A 28 4.00 58.88 -13.47
N CYS A 29 4.44 59.39 -14.63
CA CYS A 29 3.98 58.91 -15.94
C CYS A 29 4.26 57.41 -16.12
N LEU A 30 5.49 56.98 -15.84
CA LEU A 30 5.88 55.57 -15.91
C LEU A 30 5.02 54.69 -15.00
N TRP A 31 4.78 55.13 -13.77
CA TRP A 31 3.94 54.40 -12.84
C TRP A 31 2.50 54.26 -13.35
N VAL A 32 1.89 55.33 -13.86
CA VAL A 32 0.52 55.29 -14.41
C VAL A 32 0.45 54.37 -15.63
N GLN A 33 1.44 54.40 -16.53
CA GLN A 33 1.52 53.49 -17.66
C GLN A 33 1.70 52.02 -17.24
N ALA A 34 2.54 51.76 -16.24
CA ALA A 34 2.72 50.43 -15.67
C ALA A 34 1.42 49.91 -15.03
N MET A 35 0.71 50.75 -14.28
CA MET A 35 -0.58 50.39 -13.67
C MET A 35 -1.67 50.11 -14.72
N ARG A 36 -1.69 50.86 -15.84
CA ARG A 36 -2.57 50.57 -16.98
C ARG A 36 -2.27 49.20 -17.59
N LYS A 37 -1.00 48.92 -17.89
CA LYS A 37 -0.57 47.61 -18.45
C LYS A 37 -0.93 46.48 -17.48
N TYR A 38 -0.64 46.65 -16.19
CA TYR A 38 -0.99 45.71 -15.15
C TYR A 38 -2.49 45.43 -15.09
N TYR A 39 -3.35 46.45 -15.17
CA TYR A 39 -4.80 46.26 -15.15
C TYR A 39 -5.28 45.29 -16.24
N TYR A 40 -4.80 45.47 -17.48
CA TYR A 40 -5.18 44.62 -18.60
C TYR A 40 -4.66 43.19 -18.46
N VAL A 41 -3.38 43.04 -18.12
CA VAL A 41 -2.77 41.72 -17.89
C VAL A 41 -3.45 41.02 -16.71
N SER A 42 -3.73 41.73 -15.62
CA SER A 42 -4.43 41.18 -14.44
C SER A 42 -5.82 40.69 -14.81
N LYS A 43 -6.56 41.43 -15.64
CA LYS A 43 -7.89 41.02 -16.10
C LYS A 43 -7.86 39.73 -16.92
N GLU A 44 -6.82 39.53 -17.73
CA GLU A 44 -6.64 38.31 -18.52
C GLU A 44 -6.11 37.12 -17.70
N VAL A 45 -5.28 37.40 -16.70
CA VAL A 45 -4.64 36.38 -15.85
C VAL A 45 -5.56 35.91 -14.73
N GLU A 46 -6.43 36.75 -14.21
CA GLU A 46 -7.38 36.40 -13.15
C GLU A 46 -8.24 35.16 -13.46
N PRO A 47 -8.91 35.04 -14.63
CA PRO A 47 -9.66 33.82 -14.94
C PRO A 47 -8.77 32.58 -15.02
N LYS A 48 -7.54 32.71 -15.54
CA LYS A 48 -6.57 31.59 -15.58
C LYS A 48 -6.14 31.17 -14.19
N ARG A 49 -5.91 32.11 -13.27
CA ARG A 49 -5.59 31.81 -11.87
C ARG A 49 -6.74 31.10 -11.17
N ARG A 50 -7.99 31.52 -11.42
CA ARG A 50 -9.17 30.84 -10.87
C ARG A 50 -9.31 29.41 -11.41
N GLN A 51 -9.10 29.20 -12.71
CA GLN A 51 -9.10 27.86 -13.32
C GLN A 51 -7.99 26.98 -12.75
N LEU A 52 -6.78 27.53 -12.61
CA LEU A 52 -5.65 26.83 -12.01
C LEU A 52 -5.97 26.40 -10.57
N ALA A 53 -6.44 27.33 -9.73
CA ALA A 53 -6.79 27.02 -8.34
C ALA A 53 -7.89 25.95 -8.24
N ALA A 54 -8.88 25.97 -9.14
CA ALA A 54 -9.92 24.94 -9.20
C ALA A 54 -9.34 23.57 -9.59
N ALA A 55 -8.50 23.51 -10.63
CA ALA A 55 -7.85 22.29 -11.08
C ALA A 55 -6.87 21.72 -10.02
N GLU A 56 -6.13 22.58 -9.33
CA GLU A 56 -5.25 22.18 -8.22
C GLU A 56 -6.05 21.60 -7.04
N ALA A 57 -7.21 22.20 -6.72
CA ALA A 57 -8.09 21.68 -5.67
C ALA A 57 -8.68 20.31 -6.05
N GLU A 58 -9.11 20.14 -7.31
CA GLU A 58 -9.61 18.85 -7.82
C GLU A 58 -8.50 17.79 -7.83
N LEU A 59 -7.31 18.14 -8.31
CA LEU A 59 -6.14 17.26 -8.30
C LEU A 59 -5.79 16.82 -6.88
N LYS A 60 -5.82 17.73 -5.91
CA LYS A 60 -5.57 17.41 -4.51
C LYS A 60 -6.59 16.42 -3.98
N ALA A 61 -7.88 16.66 -4.21
CA ALA A 61 -8.94 15.74 -3.79
C ALA A 61 -8.80 14.35 -4.43
N ALA A 62 -8.44 14.29 -5.72
CA ALA A 62 -8.19 13.03 -6.41
C ALA A 62 -6.96 12.29 -5.86
N MET A 63 -5.88 13.00 -5.55
CA MET A 63 -4.67 12.43 -4.94
C MET A 63 -4.94 11.90 -3.54
N ASP A 64 -5.68 12.64 -2.72
CA ASP A 64 -6.06 12.21 -1.37
C ASP A 64 -6.91 10.91 -1.44
N SER A 65 -7.90 10.88 -2.34
CA SER A 65 -8.71 9.67 -2.56
C SER A 65 -7.90 8.48 -3.08
N LYS A 66 -6.94 8.73 -3.98
CA LYS A 66 -6.03 7.71 -4.49
C LYS A 66 -5.18 7.14 -3.35
N GLN A 67 -4.58 7.99 -2.53
CA GLN A 67 -3.74 7.58 -1.41
C GLN A 67 -4.54 6.74 -0.39
N GLU A 68 -5.79 7.11 -0.12
CA GLU A 68 -6.67 6.32 0.74
C GLU A 68 -6.96 4.92 0.14
N ALA A 69 -7.22 4.85 -1.17
CA ALA A 69 -7.46 3.59 -1.86
C ALA A 69 -6.21 2.69 -1.87
N GLU A 70 -5.03 3.25 -2.12
CA GLU A 70 -3.75 2.53 -2.06
C GLU A 70 -3.45 2.01 -0.65
N ALA A 71 -3.72 2.81 0.39
CA ALA A 71 -3.55 2.39 1.77
C ALA A 71 -4.49 1.22 2.15
N LYS A 72 -5.76 1.28 1.70
CA LYS A 72 -6.72 0.17 1.89
C LYS A 72 -6.25 -1.09 1.16
N LEU A 73 -5.75 -0.95 -0.07
CA LEU A 73 -5.24 -2.06 -0.86
C LEU A 73 -4.03 -2.72 -0.19
N ASP A 74 -3.06 -1.95 0.28
CA ASP A 74 -1.89 -2.46 1.00
C ASP A 74 -2.30 -3.22 2.28
N ALA A 75 -3.24 -2.66 3.05
CA ALA A 75 -3.76 -3.32 4.25
C ALA A 75 -4.43 -4.67 3.95
N VAL A 76 -5.22 -4.76 2.87
CA VAL A 76 -5.85 -6.02 2.45
C VAL A 76 -4.80 -7.00 1.95
N THR A 77 -3.84 -6.54 1.14
CA THR A 77 -2.78 -7.39 0.57
C THR A 77 -1.94 -8.02 1.67
N LYS A 78 -1.58 -7.24 2.70
CA LYS A 78 -0.86 -7.76 3.88
C LYS A 78 -1.67 -8.81 4.65
N LYS A 79 -2.98 -8.60 4.80
CA LYS A 79 -3.86 -9.58 5.46
C LYS A 79 -3.96 -10.87 4.65
N VAL A 80 -4.09 -10.78 3.33
CA VAL A 80 -4.13 -11.94 2.45
C VAL A 80 -2.83 -12.73 2.57
N ALA A 81 -1.68 -12.07 2.46
CA ALA A 81 -0.37 -12.72 2.59
C ALA A 81 -0.20 -13.42 3.96
N ALA A 82 -0.66 -12.80 5.05
CA ALA A 82 -0.63 -13.41 6.38
C ALA A 82 -1.54 -14.65 6.48
N LEU A 83 -2.74 -14.59 5.90
CA LEU A 83 -3.66 -15.73 5.88
C LEU A 83 -3.14 -16.86 5.00
N GLU A 84 -2.53 -16.56 3.86
CA GLU A 84 -1.89 -17.56 3.00
C GLU A 84 -0.73 -18.27 3.71
N ALA A 85 0.10 -17.52 4.45
CA ALA A 85 1.17 -18.09 5.26
C ALA A 85 0.64 -19.00 6.37
N ALA A 86 -0.37 -18.54 7.12
CA ALA A 86 -1.00 -19.32 8.18
C ALA A 86 -1.69 -20.58 7.63
N LEU A 87 -2.34 -20.48 6.47
CA LEU A 87 -2.95 -21.62 5.79
C LEU A 87 -1.89 -22.65 5.40
N LYS A 88 -0.77 -22.20 4.82
CA LYS A 88 0.34 -23.08 4.45
C LYS A 88 0.88 -23.83 5.68
N GLU A 89 1.13 -23.12 6.77
CA GLU A 89 1.61 -23.74 8.02
C GLU A 89 0.60 -24.76 8.57
N ALA A 90 -0.69 -24.44 8.55
CA ALA A 90 -1.73 -25.35 9.01
C ALA A 90 -1.82 -26.62 8.14
N VAL A 91 -1.69 -26.49 6.82
CA VAL A 91 -1.67 -27.62 5.88
C VAL A 91 -0.43 -28.49 6.11
N ASP A 92 0.74 -27.89 6.25
CA ASP A 92 1.99 -28.62 6.51
C ASP A 92 1.91 -29.39 7.85
N LYS A 93 1.34 -28.76 8.88
CA LYS A 93 1.11 -29.38 10.18
C LYS A 93 0.09 -30.53 10.10
N MET A 94 -0.99 -30.34 9.36
CA MET A 94 -1.99 -31.38 9.13
C MET A 94 -1.35 -32.60 8.48
N ALA A 95 -0.60 -32.41 7.40
CA ALA A 95 0.10 -33.49 6.70
C ALA A 95 1.08 -34.24 7.62
N SER A 96 1.84 -33.51 8.46
CA SER A 96 2.74 -34.13 9.44
C SER A 96 1.99 -34.95 10.50
N LEU A 97 0.84 -34.48 10.96
CA LEU A 97 0.01 -35.22 11.92
C LEU A 97 -0.61 -36.46 11.27
N GLU A 98 -1.09 -36.37 10.04
CA GLU A 98 -1.60 -37.51 9.27
C GLU A 98 -0.52 -38.59 9.11
N GLU A 99 0.73 -38.20 8.82
CA GLU A 99 1.87 -39.13 8.75
C GLU A 99 2.17 -39.79 10.11
N GLN A 100 2.11 -39.02 11.20
CA GLN A 100 2.30 -39.55 12.55
C GLN A 100 1.21 -40.56 12.92
N VAL A 101 -0.05 -40.26 12.62
CA VAL A 101 -1.18 -41.16 12.85
C VAL A 101 -1.02 -42.45 12.04
N ALA A 102 -0.65 -42.35 10.77
CA ALA A 102 -0.41 -43.52 9.92
C ALA A 102 0.70 -44.41 10.51
N ARG A 103 1.83 -43.82 10.93
CA ARG A 103 2.94 -44.55 11.56
C ARG A 103 2.52 -45.22 12.88
N ALA A 104 1.82 -44.50 13.75
CA ALA A 104 1.34 -45.04 15.02
C ALA A 104 0.37 -46.21 14.81
N THR A 105 -0.50 -46.12 13.80
CA THR A 105 -1.45 -47.18 13.44
C THR A 105 -0.72 -48.46 13.01
N VAL A 106 0.32 -48.34 12.18
CA VAL A 106 1.15 -49.48 11.77
C VAL A 106 1.90 -50.07 12.96
N GLN A 107 2.47 -49.23 13.83
CA GLN A 107 3.18 -49.68 15.03
C GLN A 107 2.25 -50.43 15.99
N LEU A 108 1.04 -49.93 16.22
CA LEU A 108 0.02 -50.60 17.04
C LEU A 108 -0.33 -51.97 16.43
N SER A 109 -0.61 -52.04 15.13
CA SER A 109 -0.92 -53.31 14.46
C SER A 109 0.22 -54.33 14.59
N ASN A 110 1.47 -53.88 14.51
CA ASN A 110 2.63 -54.75 14.68
C ASN A 110 2.79 -55.20 16.13
N ALA A 111 2.55 -54.31 17.10
CA ALA A 111 2.57 -54.67 18.52
C ALA A 111 1.49 -55.71 18.86
N ASP A 112 0.27 -55.54 18.34
CA ASP A 112 -0.83 -56.51 18.53
C ASP A 112 -0.45 -57.89 17.99
N LYS A 113 0.16 -57.95 16.80
CA LYS A 113 0.66 -59.21 16.22
C LYS A 113 1.75 -59.84 17.08
N LEU A 114 2.68 -59.04 17.59
CA LEU A 114 3.79 -59.51 18.42
C LEU A 114 3.28 -60.08 19.75
N ILE A 115 2.35 -59.39 20.41
CA ILE A 115 1.69 -59.84 21.65
C ILE A 115 0.96 -61.16 21.40
N GLY A 116 0.18 -61.25 20.30
CA GLY A 116 -0.51 -62.48 19.92
C GLY A 116 0.44 -63.65 19.66
N GLY A 117 1.54 -63.41 18.94
CA GLY A 117 2.56 -64.44 18.64
C GLY A 117 3.34 -64.90 19.87
N LEU A 118 3.88 -63.97 20.65
CA LEU A 118 4.65 -64.26 21.86
C LEU A 118 3.81 -64.99 22.92
N GLY A 119 2.51 -64.70 23.03
CA GLY A 119 1.63 -65.44 23.93
C GLY A 119 1.50 -66.92 23.57
N GLY A 120 1.46 -67.24 22.27
CA GLY A 120 1.43 -68.62 21.78
C GLY A 120 2.78 -69.34 21.95
N GLU A 121 3.88 -68.65 21.66
CA GLU A 121 5.23 -69.17 21.84
C GLU A 121 5.56 -69.42 23.32
N ALA A 122 5.19 -68.51 24.22
CA ALA A 122 5.39 -68.66 25.66
C ALA A 122 4.73 -69.94 26.20
N LYS A 123 3.48 -70.21 25.79
CA LYS A 123 2.77 -71.44 26.15
C LYS A 123 3.49 -72.68 25.61
N SER A 124 3.98 -72.61 24.38
CA SER A 124 4.73 -73.73 23.77
C SER A 124 6.07 -73.98 24.48
N TRP A 125 6.76 -72.92 24.91
CA TRP A 125 7.99 -73.04 25.70
C TRP A 125 7.72 -73.62 27.10
N GLU A 126 6.64 -73.20 27.76
CA GLU A 126 6.21 -73.80 29.04
C GLU A 126 5.94 -75.31 28.90
N GLU A 127 5.23 -75.72 27.85
CA GLU A 127 4.95 -77.14 27.55
C GLU A 127 6.25 -77.94 27.27
N GLN A 128 7.18 -77.36 26.50
CA GLN A 128 8.48 -77.99 26.22
C GLN A 128 9.35 -78.14 27.48
N VAL A 129 9.39 -77.10 28.33
CA VAL A 129 10.12 -77.16 29.61
C VAL A 129 9.51 -78.23 30.52
N ALA A 130 8.18 -78.32 30.59
CA ALA A 130 7.50 -79.36 31.35
C ALA A 130 7.84 -80.77 30.83
N GLN A 131 7.80 -81.01 29.52
CA GLN A 131 8.19 -82.29 28.93
C GLN A 131 9.65 -82.65 29.22
N LEU A 132 10.59 -81.71 29.05
CA LEU A 132 12.00 -81.95 29.34
C LEU A 132 12.23 -82.29 30.82
N SER A 133 11.49 -81.66 31.74
CA SER A 133 11.58 -81.97 33.18
C SER A 133 11.12 -83.39 33.53
N VAL A 134 10.17 -83.94 32.77
CA VAL A 134 9.72 -85.33 32.92
C VAL A 134 10.74 -86.30 32.35
N GLN A 135 11.45 -85.95 31.27
CA GLN A 135 12.49 -86.80 30.67
C GLN A 135 13.80 -86.85 31.48
N LEU A 136 14.05 -85.83 32.31
CA LEU A 136 15.25 -85.72 33.16
C LEU A 136 15.11 -86.39 34.54
N ASN A 137 13.90 -86.80 34.93
CA ASN A 137 13.62 -87.60 36.14
C ASN A 137 13.40 -89.07 35.78
#